data_AF-A1ZJ24-F1
#
_entry.id   AF-A1ZJ24-F1
#
_cell.length_a   1.000
_cell.length_b   1.000
_cell.length_c   1.000
_cell.angle_alpha   90.00
_cell.angle_beta   90.00
_cell.angle_gamma   90.00
#
_symmetry.space_group_name_H-M   'P 1'
#
loop_
_entity.id
_entity.type
_entity.pdbx_description
1 polymer ?
#
loop_
_entity_poly.entity_id
_entity_poly.type
_entity_poly.pdbx_seq_one_letter_code
_entity_poly.pdbx_strand_id
1 'polypeptide(L)'
;MGGNLFKLGRLPRADYKQIETELKVYLDQKFGQHYRIPRYYANKPDFGDLDIVVSSAGIANNWDHMQKEIVQDLGISRYKSAGAVFSTVYKNFQVDFFVRNHQYFETTYNFLSFNDIGNLIGRIFKRFNLKYGEQGLQYVFRRADHHYQKDIEVSKDAAKIMGFLELDFAHWQRGFASKAEMFDWVVACPYFSVKPYIEMSNKMEKRAKERPTIQAFLEYLEAQHIDKTYDFDEKDAYLSVIEAYFPEADLLAHIANEKEREKYVLAIKAKYNGRLIMELFPTLKGKALGDFMKAFQAQWQDYEKALYAMTPEEIVDHLKAFYT
;
A
#
# COMPACT_ATOMS: atom_id res chain seq x y z
N MET A 1 -8.21 -6.27 -2.39
CA MET A 1 -9.36 -6.56 -3.29
C MET A 1 -10.03 -7.83 -2.82
N GLY A 2 -11.35 -7.77 -2.63
CA GLY A 2 -12.19 -8.79 -2.03
C GLY A 2 -12.57 -9.87 -3.03
N GLY A 3 -11.57 -10.53 -3.60
CA GLY A 3 -11.76 -11.48 -4.70
C GLY A 3 -12.81 -12.52 -4.35
N ASN A 4 -13.91 -12.50 -5.10
CA ASN A 4 -14.96 -13.52 -5.10
C ASN A 4 -15.73 -13.70 -3.77
N LEU A 5 -16.21 -12.60 -3.17
CA LEU A 5 -17.02 -12.63 -1.95
C LEU A 5 -18.34 -13.41 -2.12
N PHE A 6 -19.03 -13.21 -3.25
CA PHE A 6 -20.37 -13.76 -3.46
C PHE A 6 -20.43 -15.10 -4.21
N LYS A 7 -19.28 -15.60 -4.72
CA LYS A 7 -19.15 -16.88 -5.44
C LYS A 7 -20.09 -17.03 -6.65
N LEU A 8 -20.15 -15.99 -7.49
CA LEU A 8 -21.09 -15.91 -8.62
C LEU A 8 -20.55 -16.49 -9.95
N GLY A 9 -19.30 -16.95 -9.95
CA GLY A 9 -18.62 -17.41 -11.17
C GLY A 9 -17.92 -16.27 -11.90
N ARG A 10 -17.35 -16.57 -13.08
CA ARG A 10 -16.71 -15.59 -13.96
C ARG A 10 -17.65 -15.25 -15.11
N LEU A 11 -17.69 -13.98 -15.49
CA LEU A 11 -18.55 -13.46 -16.54
C LEU A 11 -17.76 -13.32 -17.85
N PRO A 12 -18.28 -13.83 -19.00
CA PRO A 12 -17.65 -13.61 -20.30
C PRO A 12 -17.50 -12.12 -20.61
N ARG A 13 -16.46 -11.78 -21.37
CA ARG A 13 -16.13 -10.39 -21.72
C ARG A 13 -17.30 -9.60 -22.32
N ALA A 14 -18.11 -10.22 -23.17
CA ALA A 14 -19.22 -9.53 -23.82
C ALA A 14 -20.25 -9.04 -22.79
N ASP A 15 -20.65 -9.90 -21.87
CA ASP A 15 -21.60 -9.59 -20.80
C ASP A 15 -21.01 -8.62 -19.78
N TYR A 16 -19.72 -8.79 -19.43
CA TYR A 16 -19.00 -7.84 -18.59
C TYR A 16 -19.02 -6.42 -19.17
N LYS A 17 -18.77 -6.28 -20.48
CA LYS A 17 -18.76 -4.96 -21.13
C LYS A 17 -20.13 -4.28 -21.14
N GLN A 18 -21.21 -5.06 -21.19
CA GLN A 18 -22.57 -4.50 -21.06
C GLN A 18 -22.74 -3.89 -19.66
N ILE A 19 -22.43 -4.66 -18.62
CA ILE A 19 -22.50 -4.18 -17.22
C ILE A 19 -21.57 -2.98 -16.99
N GLU A 20 -20.33 -3.03 -17.49
CA GLU A 20 -19.35 -1.95 -17.37
C GLU A 20 -19.87 -0.66 -18.03
N THR A 21 -20.50 -0.76 -19.21
CA THR A 21 -21.05 0.40 -19.93
C THR A 21 -22.22 1.02 -19.20
N GLU A 22 -23.16 0.20 -18.71
CA GLU A 22 -24.31 0.66 -17.93
C GLU A 22 -23.86 1.35 -16.63
N LEU A 23 -22.92 0.74 -15.90
CA LEU A 23 -22.40 1.32 -14.67
C LEU A 23 -21.61 2.59 -14.94
N LYS A 24 -20.87 2.71 -16.06
CA LYS A 24 -20.20 3.98 -16.41
C LYS A 24 -21.20 5.13 -16.53
N VAL A 25 -22.33 4.94 -17.20
CA VAL A 25 -23.38 5.97 -17.29
C VAL A 25 -23.85 6.41 -15.91
N TYR A 26 -24.13 5.45 -15.02
CA TYR A 26 -24.52 5.75 -13.65
C TYR A 26 -23.41 6.47 -12.86
N LEU A 27 -22.17 6.00 -12.96
CA LEU A 27 -21.02 6.54 -12.24
C LEU A 27 -20.64 7.94 -12.73
N ASP A 28 -20.75 8.21 -14.03
CA ASP A 28 -20.56 9.55 -14.62
C ASP A 28 -21.55 10.55 -14.02
N GLN A 29 -22.81 10.15 -13.87
CA GLN A 29 -23.84 10.97 -13.23
C GLN A 29 -23.62 11.13 -11.72
N LYS A 30 -23.21 10.05 -11.05
CA LYS A 30 -23.12 9.99 -9.58
C LYS A 30 -21.85 10.65 -9.04
N PHE A 31 -20.72 10.41 -9.68
CA PHE A 31 -19.38 10.78 -9.21
C PHE A 31 -18.61 11.68 -10.17
N GLY A 32 -19.04 11.82 -11.43
CA GLY A 32 -18.32 12.57 -12.45
C GLY A 32 -16.85 12.13 -12.54
N GLN A 33 -15.91 13.06 -12.38
CA GLN A 33 -14.47 12.76 -12.44
C GLN A 33 -13.92 11.99 -11.23
N HIS A 34 -14.71 11.76 -10.17
CA HIS A 34 -14.25 11.23 -8.88
C HIS A 34 -14.32 9.69 -8.77
N TYR A 35 -14.39 8.98 -9.90
CA TYR A 35 -14.24 7.52 -9.93
C TYR A 35 -13.29 7.04 -11.03
N ARG A 36 -12.74 5.84 -10.86
CA ARG A 36 -12.02 5.11 -11.90
C ARG A 36 -12.39 3.64 -11.86
N ILE A 37 -12.44 3.01 -13.03
CA ILE A 37 -12.48 1.55 -13.16
C ILE A 37 -11.07 1.12 -13.56
N PRO A 38 -10.35 0.30 -12.76
CA PRO A 38 -9.02 -0.18 -13.12
C PRO A 38 -9.01 -0.86 -14.47
N ARG A 39 -7.97 -0.58 -15.26
CA ARG A 39 -7.87 -1.07 -16.64
C ARG A 39 -7.51 -2.56 -16.68
N TYR A 40 -7.72 -3.18 -17.82
CA TYR A 40 -7.39 -4.59 -18.07
C TYR A 40 -6.85 -4.75 -19.50
N TYR A 41 -6.10 -5.83 -19.75
CA TYR A 41 -5.55 -6.10 -21.08
C TYR A 41 -6.65 -6.48 -22.09
N ALA A 42 -6.45 -6.11 -23.36
CA ALA A 42 -7.52 -6.04 -24.34
C ALA A 42 -8.11 -7.38 -24.71
N ASN A 43 -7.40 -8.50 -24.64
CA ASN A 43 -7.95 -9.83 -24.95
C ASN A 43 -8.41 -10.62 -23.70
N LYS A 44 -8.60 -9.98 -22.55
CA LYS A 44 -9.11 -10.65 -21.35
C LYS A 44 -10.46 -11.32 -21.63
N PRO A 45 -10.56 -12.66 -21.46
CA PRO A 45 -11.73 -13.43 -21.91
C PRO A 45 -12.91 -13.33 -20.95
N ASP A 46 -12.65 -13.17 -19.65
CA ASP A 46 -13.65 -13.18 -18.60
C ASP A 46 -13.22 -12.38 -17.35
N PHE A 47 -14.19 -12.11 -16.46
CA PHE A 47 -14.03 -11.25 -15.29
C PHE A 47 -14.68 -11.89 -14.06
N GLY A 48 -14.07 -11.76 -12.88
CA GLY A 48 -14.65 -12.26 -11.63
C GLY A 48 -15.51 -11.23 -10.92
N ASP A 49 -15.18 -9.96 -11.12
CA ASP A 49 -15.71 -8.78 -10.45
C ASP A 49 -15.47 -7.52 -11.30
N LEU A 50 -16.14 -6.43 -10.93
CA LEU A 50 -15.86 -5.07 -11.40
C LEU A 50 -15.48 -4.20 -10.20
N ASP A 51 -14.22 -3.79 -10.19
CA ASP A 51 -13.64 -2.89 -9.20
C ASP A 51 -13.89 -1.42 -9.59
N ILE A 52 -14.39 -0.60 -8.66
CA ILE A 52 -14.60 0.84 -8.81
C ILE A 52 -13.86 1.60 -7.71
N VAL A 53 -12.80 2.31 -8.09
CA VAL A 53 -12.10 3.25 -7.21
C VAL A 53 -12.97 4.50 -7.09
N VAL A 54 -13.32 4.91 -5.86
CA VAL A 54 -14.04 6.16 -5.62
C VAL A 54 -13.17 7.10 -4.79
N SER A 55 -13.02 8.34 -5.26
CA SER A 55 -12.30 9.39 -4.55
C SER A 55 -13.14 9.92 -3.39
N SER A 56 -12.54 10.13 -2.22
CA SER A 56 -13.22 10.75 -1.08
C SER A 56 -13.78 12.14 -1.40
N ALA A 57 -13.23 12.84 -2.39
CA ALA A 57 -13.74 14.15 -2.84
C ALA A 57 -15.10 14.05 -3.56
N GLY A 58 -15.47 12.88 -4.08
CA GLY A 58 -16.79 12.62 -4.68
C GLY A 58 -17.86 12.18 -3.67
N ILE A 59 -17.54 12.15 -2.37
CA ILE A 59 -18.47 11.76 -1.32
C ILE A 59 -19.03 13.04 -0.67
N ALA A 60 -20.26 13.42 -1.04
CA ALA A 60 -20.88 14.67 -0.58
C ALA A 60 -21.19 14.68 0.93
N ASN A 61 -21.63 13.54 1.46
CA ASN A 61 -22.00 13.37 2.88
C ASN A 61 -20.98 12.47 3.58
N ASN A 62 -21.39 11.25 3.91
CA ASN A 62 -20.53 10.20 4.42
C ASN A 62 -20.70 8.94 3.57
N TRP A 63 -19.77 7.99 3.76
CA TRP A 63 -19.74 6.78 2.96
C TRP A 63 -21.00 5.93 3.12
N ASP A 64 -21.53 5.78 4.33
CA ASP A 64 -22.73 4.98 4.60
C ASP A 64 -23.97 5.54 3.90
N HIS A 65 -24.10 6.86 3.83
CA HIS A 65 -25.17 7.51 3.09
C HIS A 65 -25.04 7.24 1.59
N MET A 66 -23.84 7.41 1.03
CA MET A 66 -23.57 7.12 -0.39
C MET A 66 -23.86 5.64 -0.74
N GLN A 67 -23.52 4.70 0.15
CA GLN A 67 -23.88 3.29 -0.03
C GLN A 67 -25.39 3.07 -0.16
N LYS A 68 -26.19 3.73 0.69
CA LYS A 68 -27.67 3.64 0.62
C LYS A 68 -28.22 4.20 -0.68
N GLU A 69 -27.65 5.30 -1.17
CA GLU A 69 -28.04 5.85 -2.46
C GLU A 69 -27.69 4.88 -3.60
N ILE A 70 -26.47 4.32 -3.63
CA ILE A 70 -26.09 3.31 -4.64
C ILE A 70 -27.05 2.11 -4.63
N VAL A 71 -27.44 1.64 -3.43
CA VAL A 71 -28.40 0.54 -3.29
C VAL A 71 -29.75 0.89 -3.90
N GLN A 72 -30.26 2.10 -3.62
CA GLN A 72 -31.54 2.57 -4.14
C GLN A 72 -31.47 2.79 -5.65
N ASP A 73 -30.45 3.51 -6.13
CA ASP A 73 -30.29 3.92 -7.53
C ASP A 73 -30.14 2.71 -8.47
N LEU A 74 -29.42 1.67 -8.03
CA LEU A 74 -29.17 0.46 -8.82
C LEU A 74 -30.09 -0.72 -8.49
N GLY A 75 -31.02 -0.56 -7.53
CA GLY A 75 -31.92 -1.64 -7.10
C GLY A 75 -31.20 -2.85 -6.51
N ILE A 76 -30.14 -2.63 -5.74
CA ILE A 76 -29.30 -3.72 -5.19
C ILE A 76 -30.01 -4.42 -4.04
N SER A 77 -30.18 -5.74 -4.15
CA SER A 77 -30.78 -6.57 -3.09
C SER A 77 -29.77 -7.30 -2.21
N ARG A 78 -28.53 -7.49 -2.69
CA ARG A 78 -27.47 -8.21 -1.96
C ARG A 78 -26.18 -7.40 -1.97
N TYR A 79 -25.69 -7.06 -0.78
CA TYR A 79 -24.46 -6.31 -0.59
C TYR A 79 -23.79 -6.62 0.75
N LYS A 80 -22.52 -6.23 0.91
CA LYS A 80 -21.75 -6.30 2.16
C LYS A 80 -20.82 -5.09 2.23
N SER A 81 -20.74 -4.48 3.41
CA SER A 81 -19.83 -3.37 3.68
C SER A 81 -18.77 -3.80 4.69
N ALA A 82 -17.50 -3.46 4.44
CA ALA A 82 -16.38 -3.73 5.33
C ALA A 82 -15.36 -2.59 5.24
N GLY A 83 -15.44 -1.66 6.20
CA GLY A 83 -14.60 -0.46 6.20
C GLY A 83 -14.83 0.40 4.96
N ALA A 84 -13.78 0.67 4.20
CA ALA A 84 -13.86 1.46 2.97
C ALA A 84 -14.34 0.69 1.73
N VAL A 85 -14.62 -0.62 1.86
CA VAL A 85 -15.03 -1.48 0.74
C VAL A 85 -16.53 -1.79 0.84
N PHE A 86 -17.24 -1.58 -0.25
CA PHE A 86 -18.66 -1.87 -0.41
C PHE A 86 -18.85 -2.80 -1.62
N SER A 87 -19.16 -4.06 -1.32
CA SER A 87 -19.35 -5.11 -2.32
C SER A 87 -20.83 -5.35 -2.58
N THR A 88 -21.25 -5.31 -3.84
CA THR A 88 -22.64 -5.47 -4.26
C THR A 88 -22.80 -6.60 -5.28
N VAL A 89 -24.01 -7.10 -5.43
CA VAL A 89 -24.42 -7.94 -6.54
C VAL A 89 -25.32 -7.13 -7.47
N TYR A 90 -24.80 -6.76 -8.63
CA TYR A 90 -25.53 -6.09 -9.70
C TYR A 90 -25.65 -7.03 -10.90
N LYS A 91 -26.87 -7.33 -11.34
CA LYS A 91 -27.15 -8.27 -12.44
C LYS A 91 -26.40 -9.61 -12.33
N ASN A 92 -26.44 -10.22 -11.13
CA ASN A 92 -25.75 -11.48 -10.81
C ASN A 92 -24.21 -11.42 -10.99
N PHE A 93 -23.62 -10.23 -10.87
CA PHE A 93 -22.19 -10.01 -10.95
C PHE A 93 -21.69 -9.17 -9.78
N GLN A 94 -20.48 -9.46 -9.29
CA GLN A 94 -19.90 -8.73 -8.16
C GLN A 94 -19.35 -7.38 -8.63
N VAL A 95 -19.80 -6.31 -7.97
CA VAL A 95 -19.32 -4.94 -8.18
C VAL A 95 -18.83 -4.38 -6.85
N ASP A 96 -17.54 -4.08 -6.79
CA ASP A 96 -16.84 -3.65 -5.57
C ASP A 96 -16.49 -2.17 -5.68
N PHE A 97 -17.09 -1.35 -4.83
CA PHE A 97 -16.74 0.05 -4.66
C PHE A 97 -15.74 0.19 -3.52
N PHE A 98 -14.63 0.90 -3.75
CA PHE A 98 -13.64 1.15 -2.72
C PHE A 98 -13.28 2.62 -2.65
N VAL A 99 -13.60 3.23 -1.51
CA VAL A 99 -13.28 4.64 -1.26
C VAL A 99 -11.80 4.77 -0.90
N ARG A 100 -11.17 5.77 -1.51
CA ARG A 100 -9.79 6.15 -1.23
C ARG A 100 -9.70 7.64 -0.96
N ASN A 101 -8.80 8.02 -0.05
CA ASN A 101 -8.48 9.42 0.15
C ASN A 101 -8.07 10.03 -1.21
N HIS A 102 -8.62 11.21 -1.53
CA HIS A 102 -8.38 11.91 -2.79
C HIS A 102 -6.89 11.96 -3.17
N GLN A 103 -5.99 12.17 -2.21
CA GLN A 103 -4.55 12.24 -2.47
C GLN A 103 -3.92 10.94 -3.00
N TYR A 104 -4.57 9.78 -2.80
CA TYR A 104 -4.10 8.47 -3.26
C TYR A 104 -5.01 7.87 -4.33
N PHE A 105 -5.96 8.64 -4.84
CA PHE A 105 -6.97 8.17 -5.79
C PHE A 105 -6.33 7.68 -7.08
N GLU A 106 -5.52 8.52 -7.72
CA GLU A 106 -4.85 8.18 -8.98
C GLU A 106 -3.79 7.10 -8.79
N THR A 107 -3.01 7.14 -7.70
CA THR A 107 -2.02 6.09 -7.41
C THR A 107 -2.66 4.74 -7.17
N THR A 108 -3.82 4.69 -6.51
CA THR A 108 -4.58 3.44 -6.35
C THR A 108 -5.07 2.93 -7.69
N TYR A 109 -5.67 3.79 -8.52
CA TYR A 109 -6.10 3.42 -9.86
C TYR A 109 -4.95 2.87 -10.74
N ASN A 110 -3.80 3.54 -10.73
CA ASN A 110 -2.63 3.12 -11.48
C ASN A 110 -2.08 1.78 -10.98
N PHE A 111 -2.02 1.58 -9.67
CA PHE A 111 -1.54 0.34 -9.05
C PHE A 111 -2.44 -0.87 -9.32
N LEU A 112 -3.77 -0.67 -9.35
CA LEU A 112 -4.75 -1.75 -9.58
C LEU A 112 -4.99 -2.04 -11.07
N SER A 113 -4.59 -1.13 -11.96
CA SER A 113 -4.74 -1.31 -13.40
C SER A 113 -3.86 -2.44 -13.92
N PHE A 114 -4.40 -3.18 -14.88
CA PHE A 114 -3.80 -4.36 -15.52
C PHE A 114 -3.52 -5.52 -14.54
N ASN A 115 -4.47 -5.78 -13.65
CA ASN A 115 -4.44 -6.86 -12.65
C ASN A 115 -3.27 -6.70 -11.66
N ASP A 116 -2.31 -7.62 -11.66
CA ASP A 116 -1.21 -7.66 -10.70
C ASP A 116 0.09 -7.01 -11.22
N ILE A 117 0.06 -6.24 -12.32
CA ILE A 117 1.28 -5.61 -12.85
C ILE A 117 1.98 -4.73 -11.81
N GLY A 118 1.21 -4.02 -10.98
CA GLY A 118 1.74 -3.21 -9.87
C GLY A 118 2.49 -4.06 -8.84
N ASN A 119 2.01 -5.28 -8.56
CA ASN A 119 2.72 -6.23 -7.70
C ASN A 119 3.98 -6.78 -8.36
N LEU A 120 3.98 -6.96 -9.69
CA LEU A 120 5.15 -7.42 -10.42
C LEU A 120 6.27 -6.39 -10.35
N ILE A 121 6.02 -5.14 -10.78
CA ILE A 121 7.04 -4.08 -10.74
C ILE A 121 7.41 -3.68 -9.30
N GLY A 122 6.49 -3.84 -8.34
CA GLY A 122 6.77 -3.64 -6.92
C GLY A 122 7.88 -4.55 -6.37
N ARG A 123 8.09 -5.74 -6.96
CA ARG A 123 9.22 -6.61 -6.60
C ARG A 123 10.57 -6.06 -7.09
N ILE A 124 10.58 -5.34 -8.21
CA ILE A 124 11.76 -4.67 -8.74
C ILE A 124 12.11 -3.49 -7.81
N PHE A 125 11.14 -2.63 -7.49
CA PHE A 125 11.32 -1.53 -6.53
C PHE A 125 11.88 -1.95 -5.17
N LYS A 126 11.49 -3.12 -4.66
CA LYS A 126 11.98 -3.66 -3.38
C LYS A 126 13.51 -3.83 -3.33
N ARG A 127 14.17 -3.94 -4.49
CA ARG A 127 15.64 -4.00 -4.61
C ARG A 127 16.32 -2.66 -4.32
N PHE A 128 15.60 -1.56 -4.50
CA PHE A 128 16.06 -0.18 -4.24
C PHE A 128 15.65 0.36 -2.85
N ASN A 129 15.23 -0.52 -1.92
CA ASN A 129 14.55 -0.11 -0.68
C ASN A 129 13.25 0.68 -0.89
N LEU A 130 12.67 0.59 -2.09
CA LEU A 130 11.42 1.24 -2.42
C LEU A 130 10.23 0.27 -2.30
N LYS A 131 9.06 0.83 -2.02
CA LYS A 131 7.78 0.15 -1.93
C LYS A 131 6.80 0.87 -2.84
N TYR A 132 6.34 0.16 -3.87
CA TYR A 132 5.29 0.64 -4.76
C TYR A 132 3.94 0.01 -4.37
N GLY A 133 2.90 0.84 -4.29
CA GLY A 133 1.57 0.42 -3.87
C GLY A 133 0.49 1.47 -4.15
N GLU A 134 -0.68 1.30 -3.52
CA GLU A 134 -1.84 2.20 -3.68
C GLU A 134 -1.53 3.67 -3.28
N GLN A 135 -0.50 3.90 -2.46
CA GLN A 135 -0.07 5.24 -2.04
C GLN A 135 1.02 5.86 -2.94
N GLY A 136 1.38 5.19 -4.05
CA GLY A 136 2.49 5.59 -4.90
C GLY A 136 3.78 4.86 -4.52
N LEU A 137 4.91 5.57 -4.68
CA LEU A 137 6.24 5.08 -4.39
C LEU A 137 6.73 5.65 -3.05
N GLN A 138 7.24 4.77 -2.20
CA GLN A 138 7.72 5.10 -0.85
C GLN A 138 9.10 4.49 -0.61
N TYR A 139 9.95 5.17 0.15
CA TYR A 139 11.20 4.63 0.67
C TYR A 139 10.95 3.94 2.02
N VAL A 140 11.43 2.70 2.15
CA VAL A 140 11.29 1.90 3.36
C VAL A 140 12.42 2.23 4.33
N PHE A 141 12.21 3.22 5.20
CA PHE A 141 13.17 3.59 6.22
C PHE A 141 13.24 2.53 7.32
N ARG A 142 14.46 2.07 7.58
CA ARG A 142 14.79 1.11 8.63
C ARG A 142 15.72 1.77 9.64
N ARG A 143 15.58 1.34 10.87
CA ARG A 143 16.44 1.67 11.99
C ARG A 143 17.86 1.18 11.80
N ALA A 144 18.76 1.62 12.68
CA ALA A 144 20.15 1.15 12.71
C ALA A 144 20.26 -0.37 12.92
N ASP A 145 19.29 -1.00 13.60
CA ASP A 145 19.19 -2.46 13.78
C ASP A 145 18.52 -3.19 12.59
N HIS A 146 18.30 -2.49 11.48
CA HIS A 146 17.60 -2.92 10.28
C HIS A 146 16.12 -3.29 10.49
N HIS A 147 15.52 -3.00 11.64
CA HIS A 147 14.08 -3.12 11.79
C HIS A 147 13.35 -1.99 11.08
N TYR A 148 12.21 -2.34 10.48
CA TYR A 148 11.32 -1.37 9.84
C TYR A 148 10.89 -0.28 10.83
N GLN A 149 11.00 0.98 10.41
CA GLN A 149 10.47 2.12 11.16
C GLN A 149 9.25 2.71 10.46
N LYS A 150 9.42 3.17 9.22
CA LYS A 150 8.41 3.99 8.54
C LYS A 150 8.62 4.00 7.03
N ASP A 151 7.54 4.19 6.30
CA ASP A 151 7.56 4.51 4.87
C ASP A 151 7.63 6.04 4.67
N ILE A 152 8.59 6.53 3.90
CA ILE A 152 8.74 7.94 3.52
C ILE A 152 8.21 8.09 2.08
N GLU A 153 7.34 9.06 1.82
CA GLU A 153 6.81 9.29 0.46
C GLU A 153 7.93 9.73 -0.49
N VAL A 154 7.98 9.12 -1.68
CA VAL A 154 8.95 9.48 -2.73
C VAL A 154 8.25 10.12 -3.92
N SER A 155 7.18 9.49 -4.42
CA SER A 155 6.43 10.07 -5.53
C SER A 155 5.02 9.48 -5.64
N LYS A 156 4.09 10.27 -6.18
CA LYS A 156 2.76 9.85 -6.62
C LYS A 156 2.59 9.93 -8.14
N ASP A 157 3.59 10.42 -8.86
CA ASP A 157 3.56 10.57 -10.31
C ASP A 157 3.89 9.24 -11.00
N ALA A 158 2.89 8.62 -11.62
CA ALA A 158 3.07 7.32 -12.27
C ALA A 158 4.10 7.33 -13.41
N ALA A 159 4.22 8.43 -14.15
CA ALA A 159 5.19 8.56 -15.23
C ALA A 159 6.61 8.59 -14.66
N LYS A 160 6.86 9.38 -13.62
CA LYS A 160 8.17 9.40 -12.95
C LYS A 160 8.49 8.05 -12.31
N ILE A 161 7.53 7.45 -11.60
CA ILE A 161 7.70 6.15 -10.94
C ILE A 161 8.10 5.07 -11.95
N MET A 162 7.35 4.92 -13.04
CA MET A 162 7.68 3.92 -14.07
C MET A 162 8.96 4.28 -14.83
N GLY A 163 9.20 5.58 -15.06
CA GLY A 163 10.42 6.08 -15.68
C GLY A 163 11.69 5.78 -14.88
N PHE A 164 11.61 5.72 -13.53
CA PHE A 164 12.75 5.31 -12.70
C PHE A 164 13.19 3.87 -12.99
N LEU A 165 12.25 3.00 -13.37
CA LEU A 165 12.55 1.65 -13.83
C LEU A 165 12.81 1.55 -15.34
N GLU A 166 12.89 2.69 -16.03
CA GLU A 166 13.04 2.81 -17.49
C GLU A 166 11.95 2.05 -18.26
N LEU A 167 10.76 1.96 -17.68
CA LEU A 167 9.60 1.35 -18.31
C LEU A 167 8.88 2.34 -19.22
N ASP A 168 8.43 1.88 -20.40
CA ASP A 168 7.68 2.72 -21.35
C ASP A 168 6.29 3.05 -20.78
N PHE A 169 6.17 4.23 -20.15
CA PHE A 169 4.91 4.73 -19.61
C PHE A 169 3.88 5.01 -20.71
N ALA A 170 4.31 5.40 -21.91
CA ALA A 170 3.39 5.63 -23.02
C ALA A 170 2.76 4.32 -23.49
N HIS A 171 3.49 3.20 -23.46
CA HIS A 171 2.92 1.86 -23.67
C HIS A 171 1.90 1.52 -22.58
N TRP A 172 2.23 1.75 -21.31
CA TRP A 172 1.28 1.55 -20.22
C TRP A 172 0.01 2.42 -20.38
N GLN A 173 0.14 3.65 -20.88
CA GLN A 173 -1.00 4.54 -21.16
C GLN A 173 -1.85 4.01 -22.32
N ARG A 174 -1.26 3.55 -23.43
CA ARG A 174 -1.99 2.89 -24.53
C ARG A 174 -2.69 1.61 -24.07
N GLY A 175 -2.11 0.93 -23.08
CA GLY A 175 -2.56 -0.35 -22.56
C GLY A 175 -2.01 -1.53 -23.36
N PHE A 176 -2.31 -2.73 -22.87
CA PHE A 176 -1.78 -3.97 -23.42
C PHE A 176 -2.87 -4.72 -24.19
N ALA A 177 -2.57 -5.20 -25.40
CA ALA A 177 -3.46 -6.07 -26.15
C ALA A 177 -3.63 -7.43 -25.49
N SER A 178 -2.57 -7.96 -24.86
CA SER A 178 -2.59 -9.28 -24.22
C SER A 178 -1.88 -9.33 -22.87
N LYS A 179 -2.11 -10.43 -22.15
CA LYS A 179 -1.37 -10.73 -20.91
C LYS A 179 0.13 -10.95 -21.18
N ALA A 180 0.48 -11.56 -22.32
CA ALA A 180 1.88 -11.78 -22.69
C ALA A 180 2.61 -10.45 -22.93
N GLU A 181 2.00 -9.53 -23.69
CA GLU A 181 2.56 -8.20 -23.93
C GLU A 181 2.74 -7.39 -22.62
N MET A 182 1.80 -7.52 -21.69
CA MET A 182 1.92 -6.95 -20.34
C MET A 182 3.14 -7.53 -19.60
N PHE A 183 3.45 -8.81 -19.78
CA PHE A 183 4.62 -9.46 -19.19
C PHE A 183 5.92 -9.06 -19.91
N ASP A 184 5.91 -8.97 -21.24
CA ASP A 184 7.02 -8.46 -22.05
C ASP A 184 7.45 -7.08 -21.53
N TRP A 185 6.47 -6.20 -21.29
CA TRP A 185 6.71 -4.87 -20.74
C TRP A 185 7.37 -4.89 -19.36
N VAL A 186 7.00 -5.82 -18.47
CA VAL A 186 7.66 -5.97 -17.16
C VAL A 186 9.10 -6.46 -17.31
N VAL A 187 9.35 -7.43 -18.18
CA VAL A 187 10.69 -8.02 -18.40
C VAL A 187 11.63 -7.07 -19.15
N ALA A 188 11.08 -6.15 -19.94
CA ALA A 188 11.81 -5.10 -20.63
C ALA A 188 12.54 -4.14 -19.67
N CYS A 189 12.09 -4.00 -18.42
CA CYS A 189 12.78 -3.22 -17.38
C CYS A 189 14.27 -3.63 -17.29
N PRO A 190 15.24 -2.71 -17.45
CA PRO A 190 16.67 -3.01 -17.35
C PRO A 190 17.05 -3.67 -16.01
N TYR A 191 16.39 -3.26 -14.93
CA TYR A 191 16.56 -3.78 -13.58
C TYR A 191 15.79 -5.08 -13.31
N PHE A 192 15.11 -5.65 -14.30
CA PHE A 192 14.41 -6.92 -14.12
C PHE A 192 15.39 -8.03 -13.75
N SER A 193 15.04 -8.80 -12.73
CA SER A 193 15.75 -9.99 -12.32
C SER A 193 14.72 -11.08 -12.01
N VAL A 194 14.94 -12.29 -12.51
CA VAL A 194 14.01 -13.42 -12.30
C VAL A 194 13.98 -13.88 -10.84
N LYS A 195 15.11 -13.77 -10.12
CA LYS A 195 15.29 -14.33 -8.75
C LYS A 195 14.17 -13.99 -7.77
N PRO A 196 13.71 -12.72 -7.61
CA PRO A 196 12.65 -12.37 -6.66
C PRO A 196 11.28 -12.98 -6.95
N TYR A 197 11.06 -13.54 -8.15
CA TYR A 197 9.82 -14.20 -8.53
C TYR A 197 9.87 -15.71 -8.27
N ILE A 198 11.03 -16.34 -8.46
CA ILE A 198 11.23 -17.78 -8.25
C ILE A 198 11.64 -18.12 -6.80
N GLU A 199 12.47 -17.29 -6.16
CA GLU A 199 12.94 -17.47 -4.79
C GLU A 199 11.99 -16.77 -3.81
N MET A 200 10.84 -17.39 -3.56
CA MET A 200 9.82 -16.86 -2.66
C MET A 200 9.90 -17.49 -1.27
N SER A 201 9.59 -16.69 -0.24
CA SER A 201 9.29 -17.25 1.09
C SER A 201 7.97 -18.04 1.06
N ASN A 202 7.79 -19.02 1.96
CA ASN A 202 6.55 -19.80 2.10
C ASN A 202 5.29 -18.92 2.15
N LYS A 203 5.36 -17.77 2.84
CA LYS A 203 4.26 -16.80 2.92
C LYS A 203 3.96 -16.16 1.56
N MET A 204 5.00 -15.81 0.80
CA MET A 204 4.86 -15.23 -0.54
C MET A 204 4.34 -16.26 -1.54
N GLU A 205 4.82 -17.50 -1.48
CA GLU A 205 4.32 -18.60 -2.32
C GLU A 205 2.82 -18.85 -2.10
N LYS A 206 2.38 -18.92 -0.84
CA LYS A 206 0.95 -19.07 -0.53
C LYS A 206 0.11 -17.98 -1.18
N ARG A 207 0.56 -16.72 -1.09
CA ARG A 207 -0.13 -15.58 -1.72
C ARG A 207 -0.05 -15.60 -3.24
N ALA A 208 1.04 -16.09 -3.81
CA ALA A 208 1.16 -16.26 -5.27
C ALA A 208 0.17 -17.30 -5.78
N LYS A 209 -0.05 -18.39 -5.03
CA LYS A 209 -1.06 -19.43 -5.36
C LYS A 209 -2.50 -18.91 -5.39
N GLU A 210 -2.79 -17.84 -4.66
CA GLU A 210 -4.09 -17.18 -4.63
C GLU A 210 -4.25 -16.15 -5.77
N ARG A 211 -3.22 -15.90 -6.58
CA ARG A 211 -3.18 -14.85 -7.61
C ARG A 211 -2.90 -15.43 -9.00
N PRO A 212 -3.95 -15.66 -9.82
CA PRO A 212 -3.80 -16.25 -11.15
C PRO A 212 -2.85 -15.49 -12.08
N THR A 213 -2.76 -14.15 -11.97
CA THR A 213 -1.82 -13.36 -12.78
C THR A 213 -0.36 -13.66 -12.42
N ILE A 214 -0.06 -13.86 -11.13
CA ILE A 214 1.30 -14.15 -10.67
C ILE A 214 1.70 -15.56 -11.12
N GLN A 215 0.81 -16.53 -11.02
CA GLN A 215 1.04 -17.89 -11.54
C GLN A 215 1.33 -17.86 -13.04
N ALA A 216 0.47 -17.18 -13.82
CA ALA A 216 0.66 -17.04 -15.26
C ALA A 216 1.97 -16.32 -15.62
N PHE A 217 2.46 -15.41 -14.76
CA PHE A 217 3.76 -14.77 -14.98
C PHE A 217 4.93 -15.75 -14.77
N LEU A 218 4.87 -16.60 -13.75
CA LEU A 218 5.88 -17.64 -13.50
C LEU A 218 5.93 -18.65 -14.66
N GLU A 219 4.76 -19.12 -15.11
CA GLU A 219 4.64 -19.99 -16.28
C GLU A 219 5.20 -19.33 -17.55
N TYR A 220 4.92 -18.03 -17.74
CA TYR A 220 5.46 -17.26 -18.86
C TYR A 220 7.00 -17.16 -18.81
N LEU A 221 7.58 -16.88 -17.64
CA LEU A 221 9.04 -16.81 -17.48
C LEU A 221 9.70 -18.16 -17.79
N GLU A 222 9.11 -19.26 -17.33
CA GLU A 222 9.58 -20.62 -17.63
C GLU A 222 9.47 -20.95 -19.12
N ALA A 223 8.30 -20.71 -19.72
CA ALA A 223 8.03 -21.03 -21.13
C ALA A 223 8.85 -20.19 -22.12
N GLN A 224 9.19 -18.95 -21.77
CA GLN A 224 10.04 -18.07 -22.57
C GLN A 224 11.53 -18.19 -22.24
N HIS A 225 11.90 -19.11 -21.33
CA HIS A 225 13.28 -19.30 -20.86
C HIS A 225 13.93 -18.00 -20.38
N ILE A 226 13.17 -17.16 -19.66
CA ILE A 226 13.68 -15.89 -19.14
C ILE A 226 14.54 -16.15 -17.91
N ASP A 227 15.84 -16.07 -18.08
CA ASP A 227 16.86 -16.20 -17.04
C ASP A 227 17.55 -14.87 -16.69
N LYS A 228 17.01 -13.75 -17.22
CA LYS A 228 17.55 -12.40 -17.01
C LYS A 228 17.76 -12.13 -15.51
N THR A 229 18.98 -11.74 -15.19
CA THR A 229 19.37 -11.29 -13.86
C THR A 229 19.99 -9.90 -13.95
N TYR A 230 19.84 -9.16 -12.86
CA TYR A 230 20.50 -7.89 -12.64
C TYR A 230 21.26 -8.00 -11.32
N ASP A 231 22.53 -7.59 -11.33
CA ASP A 231 23.35 -7.55 -10.14
C ASP A 231 23.12 -6.20 -9.44
N PHE A 232 22.50 -6.27 -8.26
CA PHE A 232 22.17 -5.07 -7.51
C PHE A 232 23.24 -4.84 -6.46
N ASP A 233 23.67 -3.60 -6.34
CA ASP A 233 24.44 -3.14 -5.20
C ASP A 233 23.65 -3.25 -3.90
N GLU A 234 24.34 -3.00 -2.79
CA GLU A 234 23.69 -2.79 -1.51
C GLU A 234 22.64 -1.69 -1.61
N LYS A 235 21.48 -1.92 -1.00
CA LYS A 235 20.28 -1.10 -1.28
C LYS A 235 20.47 0.38 -0.98
N ASP A 236 21.27 0.69 0.04
CA ASP A 236 21.53 2.06 0.46
C ASP A 236 22.46 2.80 -0.52
N ALA A 237 23.16 2.09 -1.40
CA ALA A 237 23.95 2.69 -2.48
C ALA A 237 23.09 3.47 -3.50
N TYR A 238 21.80 3.13 -3.59
CA TYR A 238 20.86 3.78 -4.51
C TYR A 238 20.25 5.07 -3.96
N LEU A 239 20.51 5.45 -2.69
CA LEU A 239 19.87 6.62 -2.08
C LEU A 239 20.15 7.93 -2.84
N SER A 240 21.39 8.16 -3.26
CA SER A 240 21.76 9.34 -4.04
C SER A 240 21.11 9.35 -5.42
N VAL A 241 20.97 8.18 -6.05
CA VAL A 241 20.29 8.03 -7.35
C VAL A 241 18.80 8.33 -7.22
N ILE A 242 18.16 7.84 -6.16
CA ILE A 242 16.75 8.09 -5.88
C ILE A 242 16.52 9.58 -5.60
N GLU A 243 17.35 10.21 -4.75
CA GLU A 243 17.27 11.64 -4.46
C GLU A 243 17.43 12.49 -5.72
N ALA A 244 18.42 12.17 -6.57
CA ALA A 244 18.66 12.90 -7.80
C ALA A 244 17.51 12.77 -8.80
N TYR A 245 16.84 11.61 -8.84
CA TYR A 245 15.72 11.37 -9.75
C TYR A 245 14.38 11.94 -9.21
N PHE A 246 14.20 11.96 -7.89
CA PHE A 246 13.02 12.48 -7.19
C PHE A 246 13.39 13.64 -6.24
N PRO A 247 13.92 14.76 -6.74
CA PRO A 247 14.35 15.86 -5.87
C PRO A 247 13.19 16.49 -5.10
N GLU A 248 11.96 16.36 -5.59
CA GLU A 248 10.77 16.82 -4.88
C GLU A 248 10.48 16.07 -3.57
N ALA A 249 11.07 14.88 -3.39
CA ALA A 249 10.84 14.05 -2.22
C ALA A 249 11.64 14.54 -1.00
N ASP A 250 12.72 15.30 -1.20
CA ASP A 250 13.68 15.71 -0.15
C ASP A 250 14.05 14.52 0.78
N LEU A 251 14.29 13.36 0.16
CA LEU A 251 14.33 12.07 0.83
C LEU A 251 15.48 12.03 1.84
N LEU A 252 16.64 12.58 1.50
CA LEU A 252 17.79 12.64 2.40
C LEU A 252 17.50 13.48 3.65
N ALA A 253 16.81 14.62 3.54
CA ALA A 253 16.44 15.42 4.70
C ALA A 253 15.42 14.70 5.58
N HIS A 254 14.43 14.03 4.97
CA HIS A 254 13.48 13.21 5.71
C HIS A 254 14.18 12.06 6.46
N ILE A 255 15.13 11.37 5.82
CA ILE A 255 15.93 10.32 6.46
C ILE A 255 16.75 10.89 7.62
N ALA A 256 17.39 12.05 7.45
CA ALA A 256 18.15 12.71 8.52
C ALA A 256 17.24 13.04 9.73
N ASN A 257 16.06 13.60 9.47
CA ASN A 257 15.07 13.90 10.51
C ASN A 257 14.60 12.65 11.25
N GLU A 258 14.35 11.55 10.54
CA GLU A 258 13.94 10.27 11.15
C GLU A 258 15.08 9.65 11.98
N LYS A 259 16.35 9.80 11.55
CA LYS A 259 17.52 9.37 12.34
C LYS A 259 17.69 10.19 13.62
N GLU A 260 17.52 11.50 13.57
CA GLU A 260 17.57 12.34 14.78
C GLU A 260 16.41 12.02 15.74
N ARG A 261 15.21 11.80 15.20
CA ARG A 261 14.06 11.33 15.97
C ARG A 261 14.33 9.97 16.63
N GLU A 262 14.97 9.05 15.93
CA GLU A 262 15.36 7.75 16.48
C GLU A 262 16.34 7.89 17.64
N LYS A 263 17.41 8.69 17.48
CA LYS A 263 18.37 8.98 18.57
C LYS A 263 17.67 9.54 19.80
N TYR A 264 16.76 10.48 19.59
CA TYR A 264 15.98 11.11 20.65
C TYR A 264 15.11 10.11 21.42
N VAL A 265 14.39 9.24 20.70
CA VAL A 265 13.56 8.18 21.31
C VAL A 265 14.40 7.14 22.03
N LEU A 266 15.55 6.75 21.49
CA LEU A 266 16.48 5.82 22.14
C LEU A 266 17.06 6.39 23.43
N ALA A 267 17.42 7.67 23.44
CA ALA A 267 17.91 8.35 24.64
C ALA A 267 16.85 8.36 25.75
N ILE A 268 15.57 8.58 25.42
CA ILE A 268 14.47 8.47 26.40
C ILE A 268 14.31 7.02 26.87
N LYS A 269 14.26 6.05 25.95
CA LYS A 269 14.08 4.63 26.31
C LYS A 269 15.18 4.08 27.20
N ALA A 270 16.41 4.58 27.07
CA ALA A 270 17.53 4.18 27.91
C ALA A 270 17.30 4.51 29.39
N LYS A 271 16.58 5.59 29.69
CA LYS A 271 16.32 6.08 31.06
C LYS A 271 14.86 5.94 31.51
N TYR A 272 13.93 5.71 30.59
CA TYR A 272 12.51 5.56 30.87
C TYR A 272 11.91 4.45 30.02
N ASN A 273 11.61 3.32 30.65
CA ASN A 273 10.97 2.18 30.01
C ASN A 273 10.19 1.35 31.03
N GLY A 274 9.30 0.47 30.54
CA GLY A 274 8.46 -0.34 31.42
C GLY A 274 9.23 -1.28 32.34
N ARG A 275 10.43 -1.72 31.95
CA ARG A 275 11.28 -2.56 32.80
C ARG A 275 11.74 -1.81 34.04
N LEU A 276 12.25 -0.60 33.89
CA LEU A 276 12.59 0.28 35.01
C LEU A 276 11.41 0.48 35.96
N ILE A 277 10.22 0.77 35.42
CA ILE A 277 9.01 1.00 36.23
C ILE A 277 8.59 -0.27 36.99
N MET A 278 8.70 -1.45 36.37
CA MET A 278 8.42 -2.73 37.04
C MET A 278 9.46 -3.08 38.11
N GLU A 279 10.72 -2.68 37.91
CA GLU A 279 11.78 -2.84 38.91
C GLU A 279 11.53 -1.93 40.13
N LEU A 280 11.05 -0.69 39.91
CA LEU A 280 10.68 0.25 40.98
C LEU A 280 9.36 -0.13 41.67
N PHE A 281 8.36 -0.59 40.91
CA PHE A 281 7.01 -0.88 41.39
C PHE A 281 6.55 -2.27 40.89
N PRO A 282 6.94 -3.37 41.57
CA PRO A 282 6.70 -4.74 41.10
C PRO A 282 5.22 -5.14 40.95
N THR A 283 4.31 -4.36 41.54
CA THR A 283 2.85 -4.53 41.44
C THR A 283 2.30 -4.06 40.09
N LEU A 284 2.97 -3.13 39.41
CA LEU A 284 2.52 -2.61 38.11
C LEU A 284 2.87 -3.59 37.00
N LYS A 285 1.88 -4.26 36.43
CA LYS A 285 2.05 -5.18 35.30
C LYS A 285 0.92 -5.04 34.28
N GLY A 286 1.18 -5.48 33.06
CA GLY A 286 0.18 -5.55 31.98
C GLY A 286 -0.54 -4.21 31.79
N LYS A 287 -1.88 -4.23 31.86
CA LYS A 287 -2.70 -3.03 31.68
C LYS A 287 -2.40 -1.94 32.71
N ALA A 288 -2.20 -2.30 33.98
CA ALA A 288 -1.93 -1.34 35.05
C ALA A 288 -0.62 -0.56 34.81
N LEU A 289 0.42 -1.22 34.30
CA LEU A 289 1.67 -0.57 33.90
C LEU A 289 1.43 0.43 32.75
N GLY A 290 0.67 0.03 31.73
CA GLY A 290 0.34 0.90 30.61
C GLY A 290 -0.46 2.14 31.02
N ASP A 291 -1.44 1.97 31.90
CA ASP A 291 -2.27 3.08 32.40
C ASP A 291 -1.45 4.02 33.30
N PHE A 292 -0.59 3.48 34.16
CA PHE A 292 0.35 4.28 34.96
C PHE A 292 1.31 5.10 34.08
N MET A 293 1.93 4.48 33.07
CA MET A 293 2.83 5.19 32.15
C MET A 293 2.13 6.34 31.43
N LYS A 294 0.90 6.14 30.96
CA LYS A 294 0.11 7.20 30.32
C LYS A 294 -0.21 8.34 31.28
N ALA A 295 -0.64 8.01 32.51
CA ALA A 295 -0.96 9.01 33.52
C ALA A 295 0.28 9.82 33.92
N PHE A 296 1.42 9.14 34.09
CA PHE A 296 2.70 9.78 34.36
C PHE A 296 3.12 10.72 33.23
N GLN A 297 3.02 10.28 31.98
CA GLN A 297 3.36 11.08 30.79
C GLN A 297 2.44 12.30 30.63
N ALA A 298 1.16 12.18 31.01
CA ALA A 298 0.17 13.25 30.88
C ALA A 298 0.46 14.48 31.77
N GLN A 299 1.44 14.42 32.68
CA GLN A 299 1.90 15.57 33.45
C GLN A 299 2.56 16.65 32.59
N TRP A 300 2.95 16.33 31.36
CA TRP A 300 3.60 17.25 30.44
C TRP A 300 2.82 17.36 29.13
N GLN A 301 2.80 18.57 28.57
CA GLN A 301 2.29 18.81 27.22
C GLN A 301 3.13 18.06 26.16
N ASP A 302 4.45 18.01 26.38
CA ASP A 302 5.40 17.20 25.61
C ASP A 302 6.27 16.40 26.59
N TYR A 303 5.78 15.22 26.95
CA TYR A 303 6.47 14.33 27.87
C TYR A 303 7.82 13.88 27.33
N GLU A 304 7.95 13.74 26.01
CA GLU A 304 9.21 13.28 25.44
C GLU A 304 10.29 14.34 25.63
N LYS A 305 9.96 15.63 25.44
CA LYS A 305 10.88 16.75 25.70
C LYS A 305 11.27 16.85 27.16
N ALA A 306 10.30 16.71 28.07
CA ALA A 306 10.56 16.71 29.49
C ALA A 306 11.51 15.55 29.88
N LEU A 307 11.16 14.32 29.49
CA LEU A 307 11.98 13.14 29.80
C LEU A 307 13.35 13.22 29.13
N TYR A 308 13.47 13.73 27.91
CA TYR A 308 14.74 13.88 27.23
C TYR A 308 15.70 14.82 27.96
N ALA A 309 15.20 15.89 28.58
CA ALA A 309 16.02 16.82 29.35
C ALA A 309 16.46 16.28 30.72
N MET A 310 15.70 15.35 31.31
CA MET A 310 15.99 14.79 32.64
C MET A 310 17.10 13.74 32.63
N THR A 311 17.87 13.68 33.69
CA THR A 311 18.78 12.58 34.04
C THR A 311 17.99 11.32 34.43
N PRO A 312 18.59 10.12 34.39
CA PRO A 312 17.96 8.90 34.89
C PRO A 312 17.47 9.03 36.34
N GLU A 313 18.26 9.68 37.20
CA GLU A 313 17.94 9.88 38.62
C GLU A 313 16.71 10.76 38.80
N GLU A 314 16.63 11.90 38.09
CA GLU A 314 15.46 12.79 38.13
C GLU A 314 14.19 12.07 37.68
N ILE A 315 14.27 11.20 36.66
CA ILE A 315 13.13 10.40 36.20
C ILE A 315 12.68 9.43 37.29
N VAL A 316 13.61 8.75 37.96
CA VAL A 316 13.28 7.84 39.07
C VAL A 316 12.60 8.59 40.22
N ASP A 317 13.08 9.78 40.56
CA ASP A 317 12.50 10.59 41.63
C ASP A 317 11.09 11.07 41.28
N HIS A 318 10.88 11.56 40.04
CA HIS A 318 9.55 11.89 39.54
C HIS A 318 8.60 10.69 39.55
N LEU A 319 9.08 9.50 39.16
CA LEU A 319 8.29 8.28 39.17
C LEU A 319 7.84 7.89 40.58
N LYS A 320 8.74 7.97 41.57
CA LYS A 320 8.42 7.69 42.99
C LYS A 320 7.42 8.71 43.54
N ALA A 321 7.64 9.99 43.27
CA ALA A 321 6.72 11.05 43.69
C ALA A 321 5.32 10.86 43.10
N PHE A 322 5.22 10.43 41.84
CA PHE A 322 3.94 10.20 41.16
C PHE A 322 3.21 8.93 41.61
N TYR A 323 3.93 7.91 42.08
CA TYR A 323 3.34 6.65 42.55
C TYR A 323 2.73 6.74 43.96
N THR A 324 3.08 7.79 44.71
CA THR A 324 2.65 8.00 46.11
C THR A 324 1.30 8.69 46.18
#